data_AF-A0A960QL36-F1
#
_entry.id   AF-A0A960QL36-F1
#
_cell.length_a   1.000
_cell.length_b   1.000
_cell.length_c   1.000
_cell.angle_alpha   90.00
_cell.angle_beta   90.00
_cell.angle_gamma   90.00
#
_symmetry.space_group_name_H-M   'P 1'
#
loop_
_entity.id
_entity.type
_entity.pdbx_description
1 polymer ?
#
loop_
_entity_poly.entity_id
_entity_poly.type
_entity_poly.pdbx_seq_one_letter_code
_entity_poly.pdbx_strand_id
1 'polypeptide(L)'
;MKDTSPEMDQKFRELLASKTPQERLLMACSMGDSARYLVTHSIRAKNPNISKADLMKELFLIYYGQEFSANEKEKILRSLEEYHTRNSS
;
A
#
# COMPACT_ATOMS: atom_id res chain seq x y z
N MET A 1 -21.94 2.28 -3.74
CA MET A 1 -22.44 3.50 -3.08
C MET A 1 -21.54 4.63 -3.55
N LYS A 2 -22.09 5.69 -4.16
CA LYS A 2 -21.31 6.91 -4.46
C LYS A 2 -21.69 7.91 -3.38
N ASP A 3 -20.93 7.92 -2.29
CA ASP A 3 -21.16 8.81 -1.15
C ASP A 3 -20.81 10.28 -1.47
N THR A 4 -20.27 10.51 -2.66
CA THR A 4 -19.92 11.83 -3.17
C THR A 4 -21.08 12.41 -3.98
N SER A 5 -21.56 13.59 -3.57
CA SER A 5 -22.58 14.32 -4.33
C SER A 5 -22.02 14.83 -5.67
N PRO A 6 -22.87 15.08 -6.69
CA PRO A 6 -22.44 15.65 -7.96
C PRO A 6 -21.69 17.00 -7.81
N GLU A 7 -22.10 17.81 -6.83
CA GLU A 7 -21.45 19.09 -6.53
C GLU A 7 -20.01 18.90 -6.01
N MET A 8 -19.79 17.91 -5.15
CA MET A 8 -18.45 17.60 -4.65
C MET A 8 -17.57 16.97 -5.73
N ASP A 9 -18.14 16.14 -6.60
CA ASP A 9 -17.47 15.62 -7.80
C ASP A 9 -17.02 16.79 -8.71
N GLN A 10 -17.85 17.82 -8.88
CA GLN A 10 -17.53 19.00 -9.69
C GLN A 10 -16.41 19.85 -9.06
N LYS A 11 -16.50 20.16 -7.76
CA LYS A 11 -15.44 20.89 -7.03
C LYS A 11 -14.11 20.16 -7.09
N PHE A 12 -14.12 18.83 -6.98
CA PHE A 12 -12.92 18.03 -7.09
C PHE A 12 -12.29 18.10 -8.49
N ARG A 13 -13.11 18.09 -9.55
CA ARG A 13 -12.62 18.26 -10.95
C ARG A 13 -12.02 19.64 -11.17
N GLU A 14 -12.65 20.69 -10.68
CA GLU A 14 -12.13 22.07 -10.76
C GLU A 14 -10.78 22.21 -10.04
N LEU A 15 -10.68 21.63 -8.83
CA LEU A 15 -9.42 21.55 -8.10
C LEU A 15 -8.33 20.82 -8.90
N LEU A 16 -8.65 19.67 -9.51
CA LEU A 16 -7.67 18.94 -10.33
C LEU A 16 -7.25 19.72 -11.58
N ALA A 17 -8.18 20.42 -12.23
CA ALA A 17 -7.90 21.25 -13.40
C ALA A 17 -7.00 22.44 -13.08
N SER A 18 -7.05 22.95 -11.85
CA SER A 18 -6.19 24.06 -11.39
C SER A 18 -4.76 23.62 -11.01
N LYS A 19 -4.43 22.32 -11.09
CA LYS A 19 -3.12 21.76 -10.75
C LYS A 19 -2.29 21.45 -11.99
N THR A 20 -0.98 21.57 -11.85
CA THR A 20 -0.01 21.11 -12.85
C THR A 20 -0.05 19.57 -12.97
N PRO A 21 0.40 19.00 -14.10
CA PRO A 21 0.53 17.54 -14.25
C PRO A 21 1.34 16.88 -13.12
N GLN A 22 2.39 17.53 -12.64
CA GLN A 22 3.26 17.05 -11.57
C GLN A 22 2.53 17.03 -10.22
N GLU A 23 1.78 18.08 -9.90
CA GLU A 23 0.98 18.11 -8.67
C GLU A 23 -0.12 17.05 -8.70
N ARG A 24 -0.78 16.83 -9.83
CA ARG A 24 -1.77 15.75 -9.97
C ARG A 24 -1.15 14.37 -9.76
N LEU A 25 0.07 14.15 -10.30
CA LEU A 25 0.82 12.91 -10.08
C LEU A 25 1.17 12.73 -8.60
N LEU A 26 1.68 13.78 -7.94
CA LEU A 26 1.99 13.76 -6.52
C LEU A 26 0.73 13.47 -5.68
N MET A 27 -0.41 14.07 -6.01
CA MET A 27 -1.68 13.77 -5.33
C MET A 27 -2.06 12.30 -5.47
N ALA A 28 -1.95 11.71 -6.67
CA ALA A 28 -2.20 10.30 -6.90
C ALA A 28 -1.23 9.38 -6.11
N CYS A 29 0.07 9.70 -6.12
CA CYS A 29 1.08 8.96 -5.38
C CYS A 29 0.90 9.10 -3.85
N SER A 30 0.54 10.29 -3.39
CA SER A 30 0.41 10.60 -1.96
C SER A 30 -0.64 9.74 -1.26
N MET A 31 -1.70 9.33 -1.96
CA MET A 31 -2.69 8.39 -1.42
C MET A 31 -2.11 7.00 -1.22
N GLY A 32 -1.32 6.50 -2.18
CA GLY A 32 -0.62 5.23 -2.06
C GLY A 32 0.42 5.25 -0.93
N ASP A 33 1.20 6.32 -0.83
CA ASP A 33 2.19 6.50 0.23
C ASP A 33 1.53 6.60 1.60
N SER A 34 0.41 7.34 1.71
CA SER A 34 -0.37 7.45 2.95
C SER A 34 -0.95 6.11 3.36
N ALA A 35 -1.51 5.35 2.42
CA ALA A 35 -2.02 4.00 2.68
C ALA A 35 -0.89 3.08 3.18
N ARG A 36 0.27 3.09 2.51
CA ARG A 36 1.44 2.30 2.91
C ARG A 36 1.96 2.71 4.29
N TYR A 37 2.00 4.00 4.57
CA TYR A 37 2.40 4.54 5.87
C TYR A 37 1.48 4.05 6.99
N LEU A 38 0.16 4.16 6.80
CA LEU A 38 -0.84 3.75 7.79
C LEU A 38 -0.82 2.25 8.04
N VAL A 39 -0.78 1.43 6.99
CA VAL A 39 -0.72 -0.03 7.11
C VAL A 39 0.57 -0.47 7.81
N THR A 40 1.71 0.10 7.42
CA THR A 40 3.00 -0.21 8.05
C THR A 40 3.01 0.15 9.54
N HIS A 41 2.46 1.30 9.91
CA HIS A 41 2.33 1.71 11.31
C HIS A 41 1.41 0.77 12.09
N SER A 42 0.27 0.38 11.51
CA SER A 42 -0.66 -0.56 12.14
C SER A 42 -0.01 -1.92 12.42
N ILE A 43 0.77 -2.45 11.47
CA ILE A 43 1.51 -3.71 11.66
C ILE A 43 2.54 -3.57 12.79
N ARG A 44 3.35 -2.50 12.76
CA ARG A 44 4.38 -2.25 13.79
C ARG A 44 3.79 -1.98 15.16
N ALA A 45 2.62 -1.35 15.25
CA ALA A 45 1.93 -1.15 16.52
C ALA A 45 1.52 -2.48 17.17
N LYS A 46 1.17 -3.50 16.37
CA LYS A 46 0.83 -4.85 16.85
C LYS A 46 2.07 -5.70 17.15
N ASN A 47 3.13 -5.53 16.37
CA ASN A 47 4.41 -6.21 16.56
C ASN A 47 5.58 -5.22 16.42
N PRO A 48 5.99 -4.56 17.53
CA PRO A 48 7.04 -3.53 17.49
C PRO A 48 8.40 -4.04 17.00
N ASN A 49 8.69 -5.32 17.20
CA ASN A 49 9.96 -5.95 16.86
C ASN A 49 9.90 -6.74 15.54
N ILE A 50 8.89 -6.49 14.71
CA ILE A 50 8.73 -7.20 13.44
C ILE A 50 9.98 -7.05 12.56
N SER A 51 10.46 -8.18 12.02
CA SER A 51 11.58 -8.17 11.09
C SER A 51 11.20 -7.48 9.79
N LYS A 52 12.19 -7.04 9.00
CA LYS A 52 11.93 -6.47 7.67
C LYS A 52 11.26 -7.49 6.74
N ALA A 53 11.67 -8.76 6.82
CA ALA A 53 11.11 -9.84 6.02
C ALA A 53 9.62 -10.06 6.35
N ASP A 54 9.29 -10.15 7.64
CA ASP A 54 7.91 -10.37 8.10
C ASP A 54 7.02 -9.16 7.83
N LEU A 55 7.56 -7.94 7.91
CA LEU A 55 6.81 -6.76 7.50
C LEU A 55 6.44 -6.81 6.01
N MET A 56 7.35 -7.25 5.13
CA MET A 56 7.03 -7.36 3.70
C MET A 56 6.01 -8.47 3.42
N LYS A 57 6.06 -9.59 4.17
CA LYS A 57 5.05 -10.64 4.10
C LYS A 57 3.65 -10.13 4.49
N GLU A 58 3.54 -9.41 5.59
CA GLU A 58 2.28 -8.81 6.04
C GLU A 58 1.72 -7.82 5.01
N LEU A 59 2.56 -6.94 4.46
CA LEU A 59 2.15 -6.01 3.41
C LEU A 59 1.67 -6.74 2.15
N PHE A 60 2.36 -7.81 1.74
CA PHE A 60 1.92 -8.64 0.61
C PHE A 60 0.53 -9.24 0.87
N LEU A 61 0.30 -9.81 2.06
CA LEU A 61 -0.99 -10.42 2.39
C LEU A 61 -2.13 -9.40 2.43
N ILE A 62 -1.87 -8.18 2.92
CA ILE A 62 -2.87 -7.11 3.00
C ILE A 62 -3.23 -6.56 1.62
N TYR A 63 -2.22 -6.28 0.78
CA TYR A 63 -2.47 -5.65 -0.52
C TYR A 63 -2.90 -6.63 -1.60
N TYR A 64 -2.32 -7.84 -1.59
CA TYR A 64 -2.43 -8.76 -2.71
C TYR A 64 -2.89 -10.17 -2.30
N GLY A 65 -2.90 -10.51 -1.01
CA GLY A 65 -3.13 -11.89 -0.55
C GLY A 65 -4.47 -12.50 -0.97
N GLN A 66 -5.45 -11.70 -1.36
CA GLN A 66 -6.75 -12.16 -1.87
C GLN A 66 -6.70 -12.55 -3.36
N GLU A 67 -5.69 -12.10 -4.10
CA GLU A 67 -5.53 -12.37 -5.54
C GLU A 67 -4.82 -13.71 -5.81
N PHE A 68 -4.25 -14.34 -4.78
CA PHE A 68 -3.44 -15.55 -4.90
C PHE A 68 -4.06 -16.73 -4.14
N SER A 69 -3.89 -17.92 -4.70
CA SER A 69 -4.19 -19.19 -4.02
C SER A 69 -3.27 -19.39 -2.80
N ALA A 70 -3.63 -20.33 -1.92
CA ALA A 70 -2.79 -20.67 -0.76
C ALA A 70 -1.38 -21.14 -1.17
N ASN A 71 -1.28 -21.94 -2.24
CA ASN A 71 0.00 -22.44 -2.75
C ASN A 71 0.88 -21.30 -3.31
N GLU A 72 0.28 -20.37 -4.05
CA GLU A 72 1.00 -19.21 -4.57
C GLU A 72 1.46 -18.28 -3.46
N LYS A 73 0.60 -18.02 -2.46
CA LYS A 73 0.97 -17.26 -1.27
C LYS A 73 2.18 -17.87 -0.58
N GLU A 74 2.19 -19.17 -0.34
CA GLU A 74 3.31 -19.85 0.32
C GLU A 74 4.62 -19.69 -0.45
N LYS A 75 4.58 -19.85 -1.78
CA LYS A 75 5.76 -19.63 -2.65
C LYS A 75 6.28 -18.20 -2.58
N ILE A 76 5.38 -17.21 -2.63
CA ILE A 76 5.74 -15.79 -2.58
C ILE A 76 6.31 -15.43 -1.21
N LEU A 77 5.67 -15.86 -0.12
CA LEU A 77 6.13 -15.62 1.25
C LEU A 77 7.53 -16.19 1.50
N ARG A 78 7.81 -17.40 0.96
CA ARG A 78 9.15 -17.99 1.03
C ARG A 78 10.17 -17.19 0.22
N SER A 79 9.82 -16.76 -1.00
CA SER A 79 10.70 -15.92 -1.82
C SER A 79 11.04 -14.59 -1.14
N LEU A 80 10.06 -13.95 -0.48
CA LEU A 80 10.27 -12.72 0.29
C LEU A 80 11.21 -12.94 1.47
N GLU A 81 11.07 -14.06 2.19
CA GLU A 81 11.99 -14.45 3.26
C GLU A 81 13.42 -14.59 2.73
N GLU A 82 13.62 -15.41 1.69
CA GLU A 82 14.93 -15.67 1.09
C GLU A 82 15.59 -14.40 0.54
N TYR A 83 14.81 -13.49 -0.05
CA TYR A 83 15.31 -12.22 -0.54
C TYR A 83 15.81 -11.34 0.60
N HIS A 84 15.05 -11.22 1.69
CA HIS A 84 15.45 -10.35 2.80
C HIS A 84 16.57 -10.95 3.64
N THR A 85 16.61 -12.26 3.83
CA THR A 85 17.73 -12.92 4.52
C THR A 85 19.05 -12.73 3.77
N ARG A 86 19.04 -12.80 2.43
CA ARG A 86 20.25 -12.58 1.61
C ARG A 86 20.74 -11.12 1.58
N ASN A 87 19.83 -10.16 1.74
CA ASN A 87 20.13 -8.72 1.65
C ASN A 87 20.12 -8.02 3.03
N SER A 88 20.23 -8.78 4.11
CA SER A 88 20.35 -8.24 5.48
C SER A 88 21.78 -8.38 6.05
N SER A 89 22.75 -8.72 5.20
CA SER A 89 24.20 -8.75 5.50
C SER A 89 24.90 -7.47 5.07
#